data_AF-A0A1G0ZZY4-F1
#
_entry.id   AF-A0A1G0ZZY4-F1
#
_cell.length_a   1.000
_cell.length_b   1.000
_cell.length_c   1.000
_cell.angle_alpha   90.00
_cell.angle_beta   90.00
_cell.angle_gamma   90.00
#
_symmetry.space_group_name_H-M   'P 1'
#
loop_
_entity.id
_entity.type
_entity.pdbx_description
1 polymer ?
#
loop_
_entity_poly.entity_id
_entity_poly.type
_entity_poly.pdbx_seq_one_letter_code
_entity_poly.pdbx_strand_id
1 'polypeptide(L)'
;MNVLRKIWLAGPYVAVGVGLLVLKNAWITLIGFHGIMLAALWFHRRQWNVETLWRGVRLLWLPVILISVLALGYGLVQLAGAFPGYGQHLRRMLNGIGLAGAGMMVFAVYFCLANPVVEEAFWRGLFFEENKRLVVADLAYGGFHFLLFVPFMFVHYALIAAVSLVVMGYIWRRMAYHQKGLALPLAWHALGNSAEILAVACILKG
;
A
#
# COMPACT_ATOMS: atom_id res chain seq x y z
N MET A 1 -21.63 9.28 2.66
CA MET A 1 -20.44 9.44 3.53
C MET A 1 -20.38 10.87 4.06
N ASN A 2 -20.31 11.08 5.38
CA ASN A 2 -20.23 12.43 5.98
C ASN A 2 -18.96 13.17 5.50
N VAL A 3 -19.07 14.47 5.21
CA VAL A 3 -17.96 15.36 4.80
C VAL A 3 -16.79 15.26 5.79
N LEU A 4 -17.06 15.23 7.10
CA LEU A 4 -16.04 15.10 8.14
C LEU A 4 -15.22 13.81 8.02
N ARG A 5 -15.81 12.74 7.47
CA ARG A 5 -15.08 11.47 7.25
C ARG A 5 -14.10 11.59 6.09
N LYS A 6 -14.47 12.31 5.02
CA LYS A 6 -13.62 12.46 3.82
C LYS A 6 -12.29 13.16 4.10
N ILE A 7 -12.23 14.01 5.13
CA ILE A 7 -10.99 14.70 5.52
C ILE A 7 -9.87 13.71 5.85
N TRP A 8 -10.19 12.55 6.45
CA TRP A 8 -9.18 11.54 6.77
C TRP A 8 -8.51 10.93 5.53
N LEU A 9 -9.16 10.96 4.36
CA LEU A 9 -8.55 10.50 3.10
C LEU A 9 -7.38 11.38 2.66
N ALA A 10 -7.30 12.63 3.12
CA ALA A 10 -6.15 13.50 2.89
C ALA A 10 -4.97 13.19 3.83
N GLY A 11 -5.21 12.47 4.93
CA GLY A 11 -4.20 12.10 5.92
C GLY A 11 -2.95 11.45 5.33
N PRO A 12 -3.09 10.35 4.56
CA PRO A 12 -2.00 9.71 3.84
C PRO A 12 -1.15 10.66 2.98
N TYR A 13 -1.81 11.59 2.27
CA TYR A 13 -1.13 12.56 1.42
C TYR A 13 -0.30 13.54 2.25
N VAL A 14 -0.82 14.01 3.38
CA VAL A 14 -0.10 14.90 4.30
C VAL A 14 1.10 14.17 4.91
N ALA A 15 0.91 12.93 5.37
CA ALA A 15 1.99 12.14 5.95
C ALA A 15 3.13 11.88 4.96
N VAL A 16 2.81 11.48 3.72
CA VAL A 16 3.82 11.27 2.67
C VAL A 16 4.44 12.60 2.22
N GLY A 17 3.64 13.62 1.96
CA GLY A 17 4.14 14.93 1.53
C GLY A 17 5.10 15.55 2.55
N VAL A 18 4.71 15.58 3.82
CA VAL A 18 5.54 16.16 4.88
C VAL A 18 6.68 15.22 5.26
N GLY A 19 6.40 13.96 5.59
CA GLY A 19 7.41 13.04 6.08
C GLY A 19 8.44 12.64 5.03
N LEU A 20 7.99 12.31 3.81
CA LEU A 20 8.87 11.76 2.78
C LEU A 20 9.44 12.85 1.89
N LEU A 21 8.60 13.77 1.38
CA LEU A 21 9.05 14.75 0.38
C LEU A 21 9.77 15.94 1.03
N VAL A 22 9.25 16.44 2.16
CA VAL A 22 9.85 17.59 2.87
C VAL A 22 10.94 17.14 3.83
N LEU A 23 10.61 16.27 4.79
CA LEU A 23 11.54 15.85 5.85
C LEU A 23 12.50 14.73 5.42
N LYS A 24 12.24 14.06 4.30
CA LYS A 24 13.06 12.95 3.76
C LYS A 24 13.34 11.88 4.82
N ASN A 25 12.31 11.47 5.56
CA ASN A 25 12.44 10.50 6.65
C ASN A 25 11.33 9.45 6.59
N ALA A 26 11.72 8.20 6.33
CA ALA A 26 10.76 7.10 6.20
C ALA A 26 10.03 6.79 7.51
N TRP A 27 10.69 6.93 8.66
CA TRP A 27 10.10 6.62 9.96
C TRP A 27 9.07 7.65 10.39
N ILE A 28 9.36 8.94 10.21
CA ILE A 28 8.38 10.01 10.45
C ILE A 28 7.18 9.84 9.52
N THR A 29 7.43 9.50 8.24
CA THR A 29 6.37 9.19 7.28
C THR A 29 5.50 8.03 7.76
N LEU A 30 6.12 6.92 8.16
CA LEU A 30 5.43 5.70 8.59
C LEU A 30 4.57 5.95 9.84
N ILE A 31 5.14 6.60 10.86
CA ILE A 31 4.46 6.93 12.11
C ILE A 31 3.31 7.91 11.86
N GLY A 32 3.54 8.96 11.06
CA GLY A 32 2.49 9.93 10.71
C GLY A 32 1.35 9.28 9.93
N PHE A 33 1.69 8.45 8.93
CA PHE A 33 0.72 7.75 8.10
C PHE A 33 -0.17 6.81 8.93
N HIS A 34 0.43 5.93 9.73
CA HIS A 34 -0.31 4.99 10.56
C HIS A 34 -1.00 5.68 11.74
N GLY A 35 -0.39 6.69 12.34
CA GLY A 35 -0.99 7.47 13.41
C GLY A 35 -2.30 8.12 12.97
N ILE A 36 -2.34 8.70 11.77
CA ILE A 36 -3.56 9.29 11.22
C ILE A 36 -4.62 8.22 10.92
N MET A 37 -4.24 7.09 10.31
CA MET A 37 -5.19 6.01 10.02
C MET A 37 -5.77 5.39 11.29
N LEU A 38 -4.93 5.10 12.28
CA LEU A 38 -5.36 4.56 13.57
C LEU A 38 -6.24 5.54 14.33
N ALA A 39 -5.93 6.84 14.30
CA ALA A 39 -6.81 7.86 14.85
C ALA A 39 -8.18 7.86 14.17
N ALA A 40 -8.24 7.80 12.84
CA ALA A 40 -9.50 7.71 12.09
C ALA A 40 -10.30 6.47 12.50
N LEU A 41 -9.65 5.30 12.55
CA LEU A 41 -10.27 4.04 12.96
C LEU A 41 -10.80 4.08 14.40
N TRP A 42 -10.09 4.75 15.30
CA TRP A 42 -10.50 4.93 16.69
C TRP A 42 -11.71 5.86 16.82
N PHE A 43 -11.65 7.05 16.21
CA PHE A 43 -12.75 8.03 16.25
C PHE A 43 -14.04 7.50 15.61
N HIS A 44 -13.91 6.61 14.61
CA HIS A 44 -15.04 6.01 13.91
C HIS A 44 -15.22 4.51 14.26
N ARG A 45 -14.73 4.04 15.42
CA ARG A 45 -14.77 2.62 15.82
C ARG A 45 -16.15 1.96 15.83
N ARG A 46 -17.23 2.74 15.91
CA ARG A 46 -18.62 2.24 15.84
C ARG A 46 -19.10 1.97 14.41
N GLN A 47 -18.37 2.45 13.39
CA GLN A 47 -18.78 2.38 11.98
C GLN A 47 -18.13 1.22 11.24
N TRP A 48 -17.18 0.52 11.85
CA TRP A 48 -16.52 -0.64 11.26
C TRP A 48 -16.41 -1.75 12.30
N ASN A 49 -16.29 -2.99 11.83
CA ASN A 49 -16.20 -4.17 12.70
C ASN A 49 -14.84 -4.86 12.51
N VAL A 50 -14.04 -4.91 13.57
CA VAL A 50 -12.71 -5.54 13.59
C VAL A 50 -12.78 -7.02 13.21
N GLU A 51 -13.87 -7.71 13.56
CA GLU A 51 -14.06 -9.12 13.20
C GLU A 51 -14.06 -9.36 11.69
N THR A 52 -14.36 -8.33 10.89
CA THR A 52 -14.37 -8.47 9.43
C THR A 52 -12.95 -8.65 8.86
N LEU A 53 -11.89 -8.27 9.59
CA LEU A 53 -10.49 -8.45 9.17
C LEU A 53 -10.13 -9.91 8.88
N TRP A 54 -10.73 -10.83 9.64
CA TRP A 54 -10.37 -12.25 9.61
C TRP A 54 -11.43 -13.13 8.94
N ARG A 55 -12.46 -12.50 8.33
CA ARG A 55 -13.55 -13.20 7.63
C ARG A 55 -13.37 -13.14 6.11
N GLY A 56 -14.07 -14.04 5.41
CA GLY A 56 -14.21 -13.96 3.95
C GLY A 56 -13.08 -14.61 3.16
N VAL A 57 -12.67 -15.83 3.52
CA VAL A 57 -11.68 -16.60 2.77
C VAL A 57 -12.38 -17.56 1.82
N ARG A 58 -12.18 -17.39 0.51
CA ARG A 58 -12.49 -18.39 -0.51
C ARG A 58 -11.22 -18.76 -1.26
N LEU A 59 -10.80 -20.02 -1.10
CA LEU A 59 -9.55 -20.54 -1.66
C LEU A 59 -9.48 -20.46 -3.20
N LEU A 60 -10.63 -20.34 -3.88
CA LEU A 60 -10.71 -20.17 -5.33
C LEU A 60 -9.91 -18.96 -5.86
N TRP A 61 -9.69 -17.93 -5.04
CA TRP A 61 -8.91 -16.76 -5.43
C TRP A 61 -7.39 -16.94 -5.28
N LEU A 62 -6.92 -17.98 -4.58
CA LEU A 62 -5.49 -18.18 -4.33
C LEU A 62 -4.65 -18.22 -5.61
N PRO A 63 -5.05 -18.93 -6.69
CA PRO A 63 -4.25 -18.93 -7.92
C PRO A 63 -4.09 -17.53 -8.52
N VAL A 64 -5.16 -16.72 -8.52
CA VAL A 64 -5.13 -15.34 -9.03
C VAL A 64 -4.18 -14.48 -8.19
N ILE A 65 -4.26 -14.59 -6.87
CA ILE A 65 -3.39 -13.88 -5.93
C ILE A 65 -1.93 -14.25 -6.21
N LEU A 66 -1.61 -15.55 -6.19
CA LEU A 66 -0.24 -16.04 -6.40
C LEU A 66 0.33 -15.60 -7.75
N ILE A 67 -0.42 -15.78 -8.83
CA ILE A 67 0.02 -15.35 -10.17
C ILE A 67 0.26 -13.84 -10.20
N SER A 68 -0.65 -13.04 -9.65
CA SER A 68 -0.50 -11.57 -9.65
C SER A 68 0.70 -11.10 -8.82
N VAL A 69 0.96 -11.73 -7.67
CA VAL A 69 2.07 -11.40 -6.77
C VAL A 69 3.41 -11.77 -7.42
N LEU A 70 3.49 -12.96 -8.03
CA LEU A 70 4.67 -13.39 -8.77
C LEU A 70 4.93 -12.48 -9.98
N ALA A 71 3.88 -12.14 -10.73
CA ALA A 71 3.96 -11.23 -11.87
C ALA A 71 4.42 -9.83 -11.45
N LEU A 72 3.93 -9.31 -10.33
CA LEU A 72 4.37 -8.03 -9.76
C LEU A 72 5.87 -8.06 -9.43
N GLY A 73 6.30 -9.02 -8.61
CA GLY A 73 7.70 -9.13 -8.19
C GLY A 73 8.65 -9.31 -9.37
N TYR A 74 8.32 -10.22 -10.29
CA TYR A 74 9.11 -10.42 -11.51
C TYR A 74 9.14 -9.16 -12.39
N GLY A 75 7.98 -8.55 -12.63
CA GLY A 75 7.85 -7.34 -13.43
C GLY A 75 8.68 -6.18 -12.89
N LEU A 76 8.72 -5.98 -11.58
CA LEU A 76 9.55 -4.95 -10.94
C LEU A 76 11.05 -5.19 -11.16
N VAL A 77 11.51 -6.44 -11.04
CA VAL A 77 12.93 -6.78 -11.28
C VAL A 77 13.30 -6.58 -12.75
N GLN A 78 12.45 -7.02 -13.69
CA GLN A 78 12.68 -6.82 -15.12
C GLN A 78 12.68 -5.33 -15.49
N LEU A 79 11.74 -4.56 -14.93
CA LEU A 79 11.66 -3.12 -15.16
C LEU A 79 12.93 -2.43 -14.68
N ALA A 80 13.40 -2.75 -13.48
CA ALA A 80 14.66 -2.21 -12.95
C ALA A 80 15.87 -2.58 -13.82
N GLY A 81 15.93 -3.82 -14.34
CA GLY A 81 16.98 -4.27 -15.24
C GLY A 81 17.03 -3.51 -16.57
N ALA A 82 15.90 -2.94 -17.03
CA ALA A 82 15.85 -2.11 -18.23
C ALA A 82 16.49 -0.72 -18.04
N PHE A 83 16.82 -0.32 -16.80
CA PHE A 83 17.41 0.98 -16.49
C PHE A 83 18.77 0.83 -15.81
N PRO A 84 19.88 0.89 -16.58
CA PRO A 84 21.23 0.83 -16.03
C PRO A 84 21.45 1.85 -14.90
N GLY A 85 21.99 1.40 -13.78
CA GLY A 85 22.25 2.26 -12.60
C GLY A 85 21.04 2.49 -11.68
N TYR A 86 19.86 1.94 -12.00
CA TYR A 86 18.66 2.08 -11.15
C TYR A 86 18.88 1.51 -9.74
N GLY A 87 19.56 0.37 -9.59
CA GLY A 87 19.90 -0.19 -8.27
C GLY A 87 20.73 0.76 -7.40
N GLN A 88 21.71 1.48 -7.98
CA GLN A 88 22.50 2.48 -7.26
C GLN A 88 21.66 3.72 -6.92
N HIS A 89 20.77 4.15 -7.80
CA HIS A 89 19.83 5.23 -7.53
C HIS A 89 18.91 4.86 -6.35
N LEU A 90 18.26 3.69 -6.42
CA LEU A 90 17.37 3.18 -5.38
C LEU A 90 18.10 3.06 -4.03
N ARG A 91 19.33 2.53 -4.02
CA ARG A 91 20.17 2.45 -2.82
C ARG A 91 20.41 3.82 -2.20
N ARG A 92 20.76 4.83 -3.00
CA ARG A 92 20.96 6.21 -2.51
C ARG A 92 19.69 6.80 -1.93
N MET A 93 18.55 6.57 -2.58
CA MET A 93 17.25 7.04 -2.10
C MET A 93 16.87 6.39 -0.76
N LEU A 94 16.96 5.06 -0.65
CA LEU A 94 16.66 4.31 0.58
C LEU A 94 17.58 4.73 1.73
N ASN A 95 18.88 4.88 1.47
CA ASN A 95 19.82 5.38 2.47
C ASN A 95 19.47 6.80 2.92
N GLY A 96 19.12 7.68 1.97
CA GLY A 96 18.80 9.08 2.23
C GLY A 96 17.56 9.29 3.11
N ILE A 97 16.65 8.31 3.16
CA ILE A 97 15.45 8.34 4.00
C ILE A 97 15.53 7.46 5.26
N GLY A 98 16.70 6.90 5.55
CA GLY A 98 16.93 6.08 6.74
C GLY A 98 16.47 4.61 6.62
N LEU A 99 16.29 4.10 5.40
CA LEU A 99 15.96 2.69 5.11
C LEU A 99 17.19 1.92 4.61
N ALA A 100 18.23 1.88 5.42
CA ALA A 100 19.45 1.10 5.16
C ALA A 100 19.67 0.02 6.24
N GLY A 101 20.36 -1.07 5.90
CA GLY A 101 20.77 -2.10 6.85
C GLY A 101 19.61 -2.64 7.70
N ALA A 102 19.75 -2.58 9.03
CA ALA A 102 18.72 -3.03 9.97
C ALA A 102 17.40 -2.26 9.83
N GLY A 103 17.45 -0.97 9.47
CA GLY A 103 16.25 -0.17 9.25
C GLY A 103 15.37 -0.73 8.14
N MET A 104 15.98 -1.20 7.05
CA MET A 104 15.27 -1.87 5.96
C MET A 104 14.64 -3.19 6.41
N MET A 105 15.31 -3.97 7.27
CA MET A 105 14.75 -5.23 7.78
C MET A 105 13.53 -5.00 8.67
N VAL A 106 13.61 -4.04 9.59
CA VAL A 106 12.49 -3.66 10.46
C VAL A 106 11.33 -3.13 9.62
N PHE A 107 11.62 -2.26 8.65
CA PHE A 107 10.62 -1.75 7.71
C PHE A 107 9.97 -2.89 6.93
N ALA A 108 10.74 -3.82 6.36
CA ALA A 108 10.23 -4.95 5.60
C ALA A 108 9.24 -5.81 6.40
N VAL A 109 9.61 -6.20 7.63
CA VAL A 109 8.75 -6.99 8.51
C VAL A 109 7.46 -6.24 8.82
N TYR A 110 7.56 -4.96 9.17
CA TYR A 110 6.39 -4.12 9.44
C TYR A 110 5.50 -3.97 8.20
N PHE A 111 6.09 -3.65 7.06
CA PHE A 111 5.42 -3.40 5.79
C PHE A 111 4.70 -4.64 5.26
N CYS A 112 5.21 -5.83 5.50
CA CYS A 112 4.57 -7.07 5.07
C CYS A 112 3.47 -7.55 6.03
N LEU A 113 3.57 -7.25 7.34
CA LEU A 113 2.70 -7.84 8.35
C LEU A 113 1.70 -6.85 8.95
N ALA A 114 2.18 -5.71 9.45
CA ALA A 114 1.37 -4.74 10.17
C ALA A 114 0.68 -3.75 9.22
N ASN A 115 1.41 -3.26 8.21
CA ASN A 115 0.89 -2.28 7.26
C ASN A 115 -0.41 -2.74 6.57
N PRO A 116 -0.52 -3.98 6.04
CA PRO A 116 -1.75 -4.42 5.39
C PRO A 116 -2.95 -4.39 6.34
N VAL A 117 -2.76 -4.72 7.62
CA VAL A 117 -3.87 -4.74 8.60
C VAL A 117 -4.44 -3.34 8.80
N VAL A 118 -3.56 -2.35 9.02
CA VAL A 118 -3.98 -0.98 9.27
C VAL A 118 -4.57 -0.35 8.01
N GLU A 119 -3.93 -0.55 6.86
CA GLU A 119 -4.40 -0.04 5.59
C GLU A 119 -5.74 -0.66 5.16
N GLU A 120 -5.90 -1.98 5.22
CA GLU A 120 -7.18 -2.61 4.85
C GLU A 120 -8.31 -2.20 5.81
N ALA A 121 -8.03 -2.11 7.11
CA ALA A 121 -8.98 -1.60 8.08
C ALA A 121 -9.42 -0.17 7.73
N PHE A 122 -8.48 0.70 7.37
CA PHE A 122 -8.77 2.08 6.99
C PHE A 122 -9.54 2.16 5.66
N TRP A 123 -8.96 1.65 4.57
CA TRP A 123 -9.51 1.82 3.23
C TRP A 123 -10.78 1.01 2.96
N ARG A 124 -10.83 -0.25 3.41
CA ARG A 124 -11.93 -1.20 3.10
C ARG A 124 -12.77 -1.54 4.32
N GLY A 125 -12.33 -1.23 5.53
CA GLY A 125 -13.16 -1.30 6.74
C GLY A 125 -13.94 0.00 6.95
N LEU A 126 -13.23 1.09 7.25
CA LEU A 126 -13.85 2.39 7.54
C LEU A 126 -14.43 3.06 6.30
N PHE A 127 -13.70 3.06 5.18
CA PHE A 127 -14.10 3.71 3.93
C PHE A 127 -14.86 2.81 2.95
N PHE A 128 -15.38 1.68 3.42
CA PHE A 128 -16.15 0.76 2.60
C PHE A 128 -17.35 1.43 1.93
N GLU A 129 -17.54 1.13 0.65
CA GLU A 129 -18.72 1.48 -0.13
C GLU A 129 -19.13 0.29 -1.01
N GLU A 130 -20.42 -0.08 -0.99
CA GLU A 130 -20.96 -1.21 -1.77
C GLU A 130 -21.09 -0.94 -3.27
N ASN A 131 -20.84 0.31 -3.68
CA ASN A 131 -20.99 0.77 -5.06
C ASN A 131 -20.21 -0.12 -6.05
N LYS A 132 -20.83 -0.47 -7.17
CA LYS A 132 -20.19 -1.27 -8.23
C LYS A 132 -19.23 -0.45 -9.10
N ARG A 133 -19.23 0.87 -8.98
CA ARG A 133 -18.31 1.77 -9.70
C ARG A 133 -17.08 2.07 -8.84
N LEU A 134 -16.07 2.69 -9.46
CA LEU A 134 -14.97 3.32 -8.74
C LEU A 134 -15.53 4.36 -7.75
N VAL A 135 -14.95 4.41 -6.55
CA VAL A 135 -15.30 5.40 -5.53
C VAL A 135 -14.08 6.24 -5.15
N VAL A 136 -14.32 7.32 -4.42
CA VAL A 136 -13.27 8.26 -4.02
C VAL A 136 -12.18 7.57 -3.19
N ALA A 137 -12.52 6.57 -2.37
CA ALA A 137 -11.53 5.82 -1.61
C ALA A 137 -10.58 5.02 -2.50
N ASP A 138 -11.05 4.45 -3.62
CA ASP A 138 -10.19 3.72 -4.58
C ASP A 138 -9.21 4.69 -5.26
N LEU A 139 -9.70 5.89 -5.63
CA LEU A 139 -8.89 6.95 -6.24
C LEU A 139 -7.86 7.51 -5.25
N ALA A 140 -8.28 7.75 -4.00
CA ALA A 140 -7.40 8.24 -2.94
C ALA A 140 -6.30 7.22 -2.63
N TYR A 141 -6.64 5.93 -2.58
CA TYR A 141 -5.69 4.84 -2.38
C TYR A 141 -4.59 4.84 -3.44
N GLY A 142 -4.94 4.81 -4.74
CA GLY A 142 -3.90 4.86 -5.79
C GLY A 142 -3.18 6.21 -5.86
N GLY A 143 -3.89 7.31 -5.60
CA GLY A 143 -3.34 8.66 -5.73
C GLY A 143 -2.28 9.02 -4.70
N PHE A 144 -2.38 8.56 -3.45
CA PHE A 144 -1.31 8.82 -2.48
C PHE A 144 -0.04 8.01 -2.80
N HIS A 145 -0.21 6.81 -3.37
CA HIS A 145 0.92 5.99 -3.82
C HIS A 145 1.69 6.63 -4.98
N PHE A 146 1.03 7.42 -5.84
CA PHE A 146 1.76 8.24 -6.82
C PHE A 146 2.79 9.14 -6.13
N LEU A 147 2.39 9.87 -5.08
CA LEU A 147 3.31 10.71 -4.31
C LEU A 147 4.41 9.91 -3.62
N LEU A 148 4.06 8.72 -3.12
CA LEU A 148 5.01 7.80 -2.50
C LEU A 148 6.07 7.33 -3.49
N PHE A 149 5.70 7.07 -4.75
CA PHE A 149 6.58 6.46 -5.76
C PHE A 149 7.44 7.45 -6.54
N VAL A 150 7.01 8.70 -6.70
CA VAL A 150 7.75 9.73 -7.46
C VAL A 150 9.24 9.85 -7.08
N PRO A 151 9.66 9.75 -5.80
CA PRO A 151 11.08 9.80 -5.44
C PRO A 151 11.90 8.58 -5.90
N PHE A 152 11.26 7.43 -6.15
CA PHE A 152 11.95 6.15 -6.35
C PHE A 152 11.97 5.69 -7.80
N MET A 153 11.06 6.19 -8.65
CA MET A 153 10.94 5.77 -10.04
C MET A 153 10.54 6.92 -10.95
N PHE A 154 10.69 6.73 -12.27
CA PHE A 154 10.27 7.75 -13.22
C PHE A 154 8.77 8.04 -13.11
N VAL A 155 8.39 9.31 -13.30
CA VAL A 155 7.03 9.81 -13.08
C VAL A 155 5.96 9.04 -13.86
N HIS A 156 6.25 8.60 -15.09
CA HIS A 156 5.29 7.84 -15.90
C HIS A 156 5.07 6.42 -15.34
N TYR A 157 6.11 5.77 -14.79
CA TYR A 157 5.93 4.50 -14.08
C TYR A 157 5.23 4.67 -12.74
N ALA A 158 5.51 5.76 -12.01
CA ALA A 158 4.76 6.10 -10.80
C ALA A 158 3.26 6.28 -11.11
N LEU A 159 2.93 6.93 -12.24
CA LEU A 159 1.55 7.09 -12.69
C LEU A 159 0.90 5.74 -13.07
N ILE A 160 1.61 4.88 -13.81
CA ILE A 160 1.13 3.53 -14.14
C ILE A 160 0.85 2.75 -12.86
N ALA A 161 1.79 2.73 -11.92
CA ALA A 161 1.64 2.05 -10.64
C ALA A 161 0.44 2.59 -9.84
N ALA A 162 0.27 3.92 -9.78
CA ALA A 162 -0.88 4.54 -9.13
C ALA A 162 -2.21 4.13 -9.76
N VAL A 163 -2.30 4.09 -11.10
CA VAL A 163 -3.50 3.63 -11.81
C VAL A 163 -3.76 2.15 -11.53
N SER A 164 -2.73 1.30 -11.57
CA SER A 164 -2.85 -0.11 -11.19
C SER A 164 -3.36 -0.27 -9.76
N LEU A 165 -2.90 0.57 -8.83
CA LEU A 165 -3.37 0.56 -7.44
C LEU A 165 -4.79 1.07 -7.27
N VAL A 166 -5.27 2.01 -8.08
CA VAL A 166 -6.71 2.35 -8.11
C VAL A 166 -7.53 1.13 -8.50
N VAL A 167 -7.10 0.40 -9.55
CA VAL A 167 -7.79 -0.80 -10.01
C VAL A 167 -7.74 -1.91 -8.95
N MET A 168 -6.60 -2.11 -8.29
CA MET A 168 -6.48 -3.06 -7.19
C MET A 168 -7.32 -2.65 -5.97
N GLY A 169 -7.36 -1.35 -5.66
CA GLY A 169 -8.26 -0.74 -4.67
C GLY A 169 -9.70 -1.17 -4.86
N TYR A 170 -10.18 -0.97 -6.09
CA TYR A 170 -11.50 -1.39 -6.53
C TYR A 170 -11.70 -2.91 -6.43
N ILE A 171 -10.78 -3.72 -6.96
CA ILE A 171 -10.87 -5.19 -6.93
C ILE A 171 -10.96 -5.71 -5.50
N TRP A 172 -10.08 -5.26 -4.60
CA TRP A 172 -10.09 -5.66 -3.19
C TRP A 172 -11.36 -5.23 -2.48
N ARG A 173 -11.91 -4.05 -2.78
CA ARG A 173 -13.21 -3.62 -2.23
C ARG A 173 -14.35 -4.49 -2.74
N ARG A 174 -14.39 -4.82 -4.04
CA ARG A 174 -15.39 -5.74 -4.60
C ARG A 174 -15.27 -7.13 -3.99
N MET A 175 -14.05 -7.61 -3.82
CA MET A 175 -13.76 -8.87 -3.15
C MET A 175 -14.27 -8.86 -1.71
N ALA A 176 -13.96 -7.81 -0.93
CA ALA A 176 -14.44 -7.65 0.43
C ALA A 176 -15.97 -7.71 0.52
N TYR A 177 -16.67 -7.04 -0.41
CA TYR A 177 -18.13 -7.09 -0.52
C TYR A 177 -18.64 -8.53 -0.76
N HIS A 178 -18.08 -9.24 -1.74
CA HIS A 178 -18.54 -10.58 -2.10
C HIS A 178 -18.16 -11.66 -1.06
N GLN A 179 -17.06 -11.47 -0.35
CA GLN A 179 -16.58 -12.39 0.69
C GLN A 179 -17.14 -12.08 2.09
N LYS A 180 -17.79 -10.93 2.27
CA LYS A 180 -18.25 -10.42 3.58
C LYS A 180 -17.13 -10.35 4.61
N GLY A 181 -15.94 -9.94 4.18
CA GLY A 181 -14.76 -9.82 5.04
C GLY A 181 -13.48 -9.43 4.29
N LEU A 182 -12.43 -9.10 5.02
CA LEU A 182 -11.20 -8.50 4.52
C LEU A 182 -10.00 -9.46 4.53
N ALA A 183 -10.16 -10.71 4.96
CA ALA A 183 -9.04 -11.65 5.08
C ALA A 183 -8.32 -11.87 3.74
N LEU A 184 -9.07 -11.92 2.64
CA LEU A 184 -8.52 -12.14 1.31
C LEU A 184 -7.83 -10.89 0.73
N PRO A 185 -8.43 -9.67 0.77
CA PRO A 185 -7.70 -8.42 0.52
C PRO A 185 -6.42 -8.28 1.36
N LEU A 186 -6.50 -8.60 2.65
CA LEU A 186 -5.38 -8.51 3.59
C LEU A 186 -4.23 -9.44 3.18
N ALA A 187 -4.54 -10.71 2.88
CA ALA A 187 -3.55 -11.68 2.42
C ALA A 187 -2.93 -11.26 1.08
N TRP A 188 -3.75 -10.78 0.14
CA TRP A 188 -3.26 -10.31 -1.16
C TRP A 188 -2.32 -9.11 -0.98
N HIS A 189 -2.70 -8.14 -0.16
CA HIS A 189 -1.89 -6.96 0.15
C HIS A 189 -0.55 -7.37 0.81
N ALA A 190 -0.58 -8.19 1.87
CA ALA A 190 0.62 -8.67 2.55
C ALA A 190 1.60 -9.40 1.61
N LEU A 191 1.07 -10.25 0.72
CA LEU A 191 1.87 -10.96 -0.28
C LEU A 191 2.43 -10.02 -1.36
N GLY A 192 1.65 -9.02 -1.79
CA GLY A 192 2.12 -7.95 -2.69
C GLY A 192 3.30 -7.19 -2.09
N ASN A 193 3.17 -6.73 -0.84
CA ASN A 193 4.24 -6.05 -0.12
C ASN A 193 5.49 -6.93 0.03
N SER A 194 5.29 -8.24 0.28
CA SER A 194 6.40 -9.19 0.34
C SER A 194 7.12 -9.32 -1.01
N ALA A 195 6.38 -9.37 -2.13
CA ALA A 195 6.98 -9.40 -3.46
C ALA A 195 7.72 -8.11 -3.79
N GLU A 196 7.23 -6.95 -3.37
CA GLU A 196 7.92 -5.67 -3.53
C GLU A 196 9.25 -5.65 -2.75
N ILE A 197 9.25 -6.07 -1.48
CA ILE A 197 10.47 -6.16 -0.67
C ILE A 197 11.48 -7.12 -1.28
N LEU A 198 11.04 -8.28 -1.78
CA LEU A 198 11.91 -9.25 -2.45
C LEU A 198 12.47 -8.67 -3.76
N ALA A 199 11.66 -7.98 -4.55
CA ALA A 199 12.11 -7.31 -5.77
C ALA A 199 13.16 -6.25 -5.45
N VAL A 200 12.94 -5.40 -4.43
CA VAL A 200 13.94 -4.42 -3.97
C VAL A 200 15.22 -5.12 -3.55
N ALA A 201 15.15 -6.21 -2.78
CA ALA A 201 16.34 -6.96 -2.37
C ALA A 201 17.12 -7.54 -3.57
N CYS A 202 16.43 -8.03 -4.61
CA CYS A 202 17.05 -8.48 -5.85
C CYS A 202 17.71 -7.32 -6.61
N ILE A 203 17.00 -6.20 -6.78
CA ILE A 203 17.49 -5.00 -7.48
C ILE A 203 18.74 -4.43 -6.81
N LEU A 204 18.81 -4.47 -5.47
CA LEU A 204 19.96 -3.95 -4.73
C LEU A 204 21.17 -4.88 -4.76
N LYS A 205 20.99 -6.17 -5.08
CA LYS A 205 22.11 -7.14 -5.19
C LYS A 205 22.84 -7.07 -6.52
N GLY A 206 22.13 -6.72 -7.60
CA GLY A 206 22.70 -6.49 -8.93
C GLY A 206 23.41 -5.14 -9.02
#